data_AF-A0A368G2S2-F1
#
_entry.id   AF-A0A368G2S2-F1
#
_cell.length_a   1.000
_cell.length_b   1.000
_cell.length_c   1.000
_cell.angle_alpha   90.00
_cell.angle_beta   90.00
_cell.angle_gamma   90.00
#
_symmetry.space_group_name_H-M   'P 1'
#
loop_
_entity.id
_entity.type
_entity.pdbx_description
1 polymer ?
#
loop_
_entity_poly.entity_id
_entity_poly.type
_entity_poly.pdbx_seq_one_letter_code
_entity_poly.pdbx_strand_id
1 'polypeptide(L)' 'MLRSQPISPQELVLRHAEFAARFGKLANLDPYGRHLSVVQYYLLDVVAILVATLLLIVFIVIILVRKCFYCRNLKLKLE' A
#
# COMPACT_ATOMS: atom_id res chain seq x y z
N MET A 1 -3.40 -18.58 31.26
CA MET A 1 -4.41 -18.58 30.18
C MET A 1 -4.56 -19.94 29.49
N LEU A 2 -3.48 -20.66 29.15
CA LEU A 2 -3.60 -22.00 28.53
C LEU A 2 -4.06 -23.13 29.47
N ARG A 3 -3.83 -23.00 30.79
CA ARG A 3 -4.23 -23.99 31.80
C ARG A 3 -5.73 -24.03 32.12
N SER A 4 -6.47 -23.00 31.72
CA SER A 4 -7.88 -22.82 32.05
C SER A 4 -8.72 -22.65 30.78
N GLN A 5 -8.33 -23.33 29.70
CA GLN A 5 -9.15 -23.34 28.49
C GLN A 5 -10.41 -24.18 28.75
N PRO A 6 -11.60 -23.68 28.37
CA PRO A 6 -12.86 -24.36 28.63
C PRO A 6 -13.08 -25.61 27.77
N ILE A 7 -12.26 -25.82 26.73
CA ILE A 7 -12.34 -26.94 25.80
C ILE A 7 -10.94 -27.55 25.66
N SER A 8 -10.86 -28.88 25.60
CA SER A 8 -9.57 -29.57 25.42
C SER A 8 -8.98 -29.32 24.02
N PRO A 9 -7.65 -29.23 23.85
CA PRO A 9 -7.03 -29.02 22.55
C PRO A 9 -7.37 -30.12 21.52
N GLN A 10 -7.51 -31.37 21.97
CA GLN A 10 -7.87 -32.50 21.11
C GLN A 10 -9.28 -32.33 20.52
N GLU A 11 -10.25 -31.98 21.37
CA GLU A 11 -11.63 -31.75 20.95
C GLU A 11 -11.75 -30.54 20.03
N LEU A 12 -10.99 -29.48 20.30
CA LEU A 12 -10.95 -28.30 19.43
C LEU A 12 -10.49 -28.65 18.01
N VAL A 13 -9.42 -29.45 17.88
CA VAL A 13 -8.91 -29.90 16.58
C VAL A 13 -9.93 -30.79 15.88
N LEU A 14 -10.55 -31.73 16.60
CA LEU A 14 -11.58 -32.62 16.04
C LEU A 14 -12.75 -31.80 15.48
N ARG A 15 -13.23 -30.81 16.24
CA ARG A 15 -14.35 -29.96 15.86
C ARG A 15 -14.04 -29.06 14.65
N HIS A 16 -12.80 -28.56 14.55
CA HIS A 16 -12.35 -27.82 13.35
C HIS A 16 -12.23 -28.73 12.13
N ALA A 17 -11.76 -29.97 12.29
CA ALA A 17 -11.69 -30.95 11.22
C ALA A 17 -13.08 -31.36 10.72
N GLU A 18 -14.03 -31.61 11.64
CA GLU A 18 -15.43 -31.89 11.29
C GLU A 18 -16.10 -30.73 10.57
N PHE A 19 -15.86 -29.49 11.03
CA PHE A 19 -16.34 -28.29 10.37
C PHE A 19 -15.78 -28.17 8.94
N ALA A 20 -14.47 -28.38 8.76
CA ALA A 20 -13.83 -28.36 7.45
C ALA A 20 -14.37 -29.48 6.53
N ALA A 21 -14.59 -30.69 7.05
CA ALA A 21 -15.16 -31.80 6.31
C ALA A 21 -16.63 -31.54 5.90
N ARG A 22 -17.41 -30.88 6.77
CA ARG A 22 -18.83 -30.60 6.53
C ARG A 22 -19.07 -29.44 5.55
N PHE A 23 -18.28 -28.37 5.64
CA PHE A 23 -18.53 -27.15 4.88
C PHE A 23 -17.50 -26.88 3.77
N GLY A 24 -16.36 -27.58 3.76
CA GLY A 24 -15.34 -27.47 2.72
C GLY A 24 -14.80 -26.05 2.58
N LYS A 25 -14.65 -25.58 1.34
CA LYS A 25 -14.16 -24.23 1.04
C LYS A 25 -15.27 -23.20 1.21
N LEU A 26 -15.12 -22.32 2.19
CA LEU A 26 -16.01 -21.18 2.36
C LEU A 26 -15.59 -20.05 1.42
N ALA A 27 -16.50 -19.61 0.54
CA ALA A 27 -16.23 -18.55 -0.42
C ALA A 27 -15.81 -17.22 0.25
N ASN A 28 -16.30 -16.95 1.45
CA ASN A 28 -15.96 -15.76 2.22
C ASN A 28 -14.58 -15.84 2.93
N LEU A 29 -14.01 -17.05 3.07
CA LEU A 29 -12.63 -17.21 3.52
C LEU A 29 -11.62 -17.13 2.36
N ASP A 30 -12.11 -16.88 1.15
CA ASP A 30 -11.24 -16.68 0.01
C ASP A 30 -10.82 -15.20 -0.08
N PRO A 31 -9.54 -14.84 0.13
CA PRO A 31 -9.12 -13.45 0.04
C PRO A 31 -9.39 -12.89 -1.36
N TYR A 32 -10.18 -11.82 -1.41
CA TYR A 32 -10.56 -11.16 -2.66
C TYR A 32 -9.36 -10.68 -3.46
N GLY A 33 -8.22 -10.47 -2.80
CA GLY A 33 -6.94 -10.12 -3.42
C GLY A 33 -6.51 -11.07 -4.55
N ARG A 34 -6.92 -12.35 -4.54
CA ARG A 34 -6.58 -13.30 -5.63
C ARG A 34 -7.32 -13.03 -6.94
N HIS A 35 -8.42 -12.28 -6.88
CA HIS A 35 -9.25 -11.92 -8.04
C HIS A 35 -8.91 -10.53 -8.57
N LEU A 36 -8.02 -9.80 -7.91
CA LEU A 36 -7.61 -8.46 -8.33
C LEU A 36 -6.60 -8.55 -9.48
N SER A 37 -6.70 -7.61 -10.42
CA SER A 37 -5.65 -7.41 -11.42
C SER A 37 -4.36 -6.91 -10.76
N VAL A 38 -3.21 -7.14 -11.39
CA VAL A 38 -1.90 -6.67 -10.89
C VAL A 38 -1.90 -5.16 -10.64
N VAL A 39 -2.59 -4.39 -11.49
CA VAL A 39 -2.72 -2.93 -11.37
C VAL A 39 -3.42 -2.54 -10.07
N GLN A 40 -4.53 -3.21 -9.75
CA GLN A 40 -5.32 -2.93 -8.54
C GLN A 40 -4.65 -3.50 -7.28
N TYR A 41 -4.05 -4.69 -7.38
CA TYR A 41 -3.36 -5.34 -6.28
C TYR A 41 -2.19 -4.51 -5.75
N TYR A 42 -1.41 -3.90 -6.66
CA TYR A 42 -0.27 -3.05 -6.31
C TYR A 42 -0.58 -1.55 -6.29
N LEU A 43 -1.85 -1.14 -6.52
CA LEU A 43 -2.27 0.26 -6.53
C LEU A 43 -1.38 1.15 -7.42
N LEU A 44 -1.09 0.67 -8.63
CA LEU A 44 -0.15 1.34 -9.54
C LEU A 44 -0.60 2.74 -9.94
N ASP A 45 -1.91 2.98 -9.95
CA ASP A 45 -2.53 4.30 -10.14
C ASP A 45 -2.11 5.30 -9.05
N VAL A 46 -2.19 4.89 -7.79
CA VAL A 46 -1.77 5.71 -6.63
C VAL A 46 -0.27 5.98 -6.68
N VAL A 47 0.54 4.96 -6.98
CA VAL A 47 2.00 5.10 -7.12
C VAL A 47 2.34 6.09 -8.24
N ALA A 48 1.66 6.00 -9.39
CA ALA A 48 1.86 6.92 -10.50
C ALA A 48 1.56 8.37 -10.12
N ILE A 49 0.45 8.62 -9.40
CA ILE A 49 0.09 9.97 -8.92
C ILE A 49 1.14 10.51 -7.95
N LEU A 50 1.64 9.68 -7.03
CA LEU A 50 2.69 10.07 -6.08
C LEU A 50 3.98 10.45 -6.79
N VAL A 51 4.43 9.63 -7.75
CA VAL A 51 5.63 9.92 -8.55
C VAL A 51 5.45 11.19 -9.39
N ALA A 52 4.30 11.34 -10.06
CA ALA A 52 4.01 12.54 -10.84
C ALA A 52 4.02 13.81 -9.98
N THR A 53 3.42 13.74 -8.78
CA THR A 53 3.40 14.86 -7.83
C THR A 53 4.81 15.21 -7.37
N LEU A 54 5.64 14.22 -7.04
CA LEU A 54 7.03 14.43 -6.66
C LEU A 54 7.84 15.10 -7.78
N LEU A 55 7.69 14.61 -9.02
CA LEU A 55 8.36 15.19 -10.19
C LEU A 55 7.92 16.64 -10.44
N LEU A 56 6.64 16.94 -10.26
CA LEU A 56 6.09 18.29 -10.40
C LEU A 56 6.72 19.23 -9.36
N ILE A 57 6.81 18.80 -8.09
CA ILE A 57 7.46 19.59 -7.04
C ILE A 57 8.92 19.87 -7.39
N VAL A 58 9.68 18.84 -7.78
CA VAL A 58 11.08 18.99 -8.19
C VAL A 58 11.22 19.95 -9.36
N PHE A 59 10.33 19.84 -10.36
CA PHE A 59 10.31 20.72 -11.52
C PHE A 59 10.05 22.19 -11.13
N ILE A 60 9.08 22.45 -10.26
CA ILE A 60 8.82 23.80 -9.73
C ILE A 60 10.04 24.34 -9.00
N VAL A 61 10.66 23.55 -8.12
CA VAL A 61 11.87 23.96 -7.38
C VAL A 61 12.99 24.34 -8.34
N ILE A 62 13.24 23.54 -9.38
CA ILE A 62 14.25 23.85 -10.39
C ILE A 62 13.94 25.18 -11.09
N ILE A 63 12.69 25.42 -11.48
CA ILE A 63 12.29 26.68 -12.11
C ILE A 63 12.53 27.87 -11.17
N LEU A 64 12.10 27.76 -9.91
CA LEU A 64 12.27 28.81 -8.91
C LEU A 64 13.74 29.13 -8.69
N VAL A 65 14.56 28.09 -8.51
CA VAL A 65 16.01 28.22 -8.37
C VAL A 65 16.61 28.93 -9.59
N ARG A 66 16.31 28.47 -10.81
CA ARG A 66 16.81 29.11 -12.05
C ARG A 66 16.39 30.57 -12.16
N LYS A 67 15.14 30.90 -11.82
CA LYS A 67 14.64 32.28 -11.80
C LYS A 67 15.38 33.12 -10.76
N CYS A 68 15.55 32.64 -9.53
CA CYS A 68 16.31 33.34 -8.49
C CYS A 68 17.78 33.58 -8.89
N PHE A 69 18.44 32.58 -9.48
CA PHE A 69 19.82 32.72 -9.97
C PHE A 69 19.94 33.68 -11.16
N TYR A 70 18.97 33.67 -12.09
CA TYR A 70 18.93 34.61 -13.21
C TYR A 70 18.72 36.06 -12.72
N CYS A 71 17.76 36.29 -11.81
CA CYS A 71 17.52 37.61 -11.23
C CYS A 71 18.74 38.14 -10.44
N ARG A 72 19.45 37.28 -9.71
CA ARG A 72 20.70 37.64 -9.02
C ARG A 72 21.82 38.03 -10.00
N ASN A 73 22.02 37.25 -11.06
CA ASN A 73 23.03 37.57 -12.08
C ASN A 73 22.74 38.89 -12.79
N LEU A 74 21.47 39.18 -13.07
CA LEU A 74 21.09 40.43 -13.72
C LEU A 74 21.36 41.65 -12.83
N LYS A 75 21.08 41.55 -11.53
CA LYS A 75 21.39 42.61 -10.56
C LYS A 75 22.89 42.87 -10.44
N LEU A 76 23.71 41.82 -10.34
CA LEU A 76 25.17 41.92 -10.26
C LEU A 76 25.84 42.51 -11.52
N LYS A 77 25.15 42.49 -12.67
CA LYS A 77 25.65 43.10 -13.91
C LYS A 77 25.24 44.58 -14.06
N LEU A 78 24.29 45.04 -13.25
CA LEU A 78 23.70 46.38 -13.32
C LEU A 78 24.28 47.34 -12.25
N GLU A 79 24.86 46.79 -11.18
CA GLU A 79 25.79 47.48 -10.26
C GLU A 79 27.22 47.47 -10.84
#